data_AF-A0A944Z7I7-F1
#
_entry.id   AF-A0A944Z7I7-F1
#
_cell.length_a   1.000
_cell.length_b   1.000
_cell.length_c   1.000
_cell.angle_alpha   90.00
_cell.angle_beta   90.00
_cell.angle_gamma   90.00
#
_symmetry.space_group_name_H-M   'P 1'
#
loop_
_entity.id
_entity.type
_entity.pdbx_description
1 polymer ?
#
loop_
_entity_poly.entity_id
_entity_poly.type
_entity_poly.pdbx_seq_one_letter_code
_entity_poly.pdbx_strand_id
1 'polypeptide(L)'
;MNVPDIIKVKEHLDELKGKGLINEWELPYENLLTRLTAAVFFLETVDESKLEEIWKELDKHPRLAYRKNEEKKLSQLEWRVEFNKNFEL
;
A
#
# COMPACT_ATOMS: atom_id res chain seq x y z
N MET A 1 -16.92 0.55 -10.31
CA MET A 1 -16.03 -0.44 -10.97
C MET A 1 -14.69 -0.33 -10.27
N ASN A 2 -14.30 -1.36 -9.50
CA ASN A 2 -12.97 -1.39 -8.90
C ASN A 2 -11.96 -1.76 -9.98
N VAL A 3 -10.87 -1.01 -10.05
CA VAL A 3 -9.79 -1.23 -11.03
C VAL A 3 -9.12 -2.56 -10.69
N PRO A 4 -9.00 -3.52 -11.64
CA PRO A 4 -8.45 -4.85 -11.37
C PRO A 4 -7.11 -4.84 -10.62
N ASP A 5 -6.23 -3.88 -10.94
CA ASP A 5 -4.94 -3.77 -10.27
C ASP A 5 -5.03 -3.25 -8.83
N ILE A 6 -6.02 -2.39 -8.52
CA ILE A 6 -6.29 -1.98 -7.14
C ILE A 6 -6.78 -3.20 -6.34
N ILE A 7 -7.66 -4.02 -6.91
CA ILE A 7 -8.16 -5.24 -6.26
C ILE A 7 -6.99 -6.18 -5.94
N LYS A 8 -6.11 -6.45 -6.91
CA LYS A 8 -4.93 -7.31 -6.68
C LYS A 8 -4.03 -6.81 -5.56
N VAL A 9 -3.81 -5.50 -5.45
CA VAL A 9 -3.01 -4.93 -4.36
C VAL A 9 -3.72 -5.10 -3.02
N LYS A 10 -5.03 -4.86 -2.96
CA LYS A 10 -5.85 -5.07 -1.74
C LYS A 10 -5.77 -6.52 -1.27
N GLU A 11 -6.02 -7.46 -2.17
CA GLU A 11 -5.92 -8.91 -1.89
C GLU A 11 -4.52 -9.27 -1.39
N HIS A 12 -3.46 -8.74 -2.02
CA HIS A 12 -2.09 -8.99 -1.58
C HIS A 12 -1.81 -8.40 -0.18
N LEU A 13 -2.33 -7.21 0.15
CA LEU A 13 -2.20 -6.64 1.50
C LEU A 13 -2.96 -7.45 2.54
N ASP A 14 -4.13 -7.99 2.21
CA ASP A 14 -4.88 -8.90 3.07
C ASP A 14 -4.13 -10.22 3.30
N GLU A 15 -3.45 -10.76 2.29
CA GLU A 15 -2.56 -11.91 2.44
C GLU A 15 -1.38 -11.61 3.38
N LEU A 16 -0.75 -10.44 3.26
CA LEU A 16 0.35 -10.02 4.14
C LEU A 16 -0.12 -9.85 5.59
N LYS A 17 -1.36 -9.36 5.79
CA LYS A 17 -2.01 -9.34 7.09
C LYS A 17 -2.25 -10.75 7.63
N GLY A 18 -2.76 -11.66 6.80
CA GLY A 18 -2.94 -13.08 7.15
C GLY A 18 -1.63 -13.82 7.49
N LYS A 19 -0.51 -13.40 6.90
CA LYS A 19 0.85 -13.90 7.19
C LYS A 19 1.46 -13.28 8.46
N GLY A 20 0.80 -12.31 9.09
CA GLY A 20 1.31 -11.60 10.27
C GLY A 20 2.49 -10.66 9.98
N LEU A 21 2.60 -10.15 8.74
CA LEU A 21 3.60 -9.16 8.36
C LEU A 21 3.08 -7.73 8.58
N ILE A 22 1.81 -7.51 8.26
CA ILE A 22 1.12 -6.23 8.41
C ILE A 22 0.07 -6.37 9.52
N ASN A 23 -0.03 -5.36 10.38
CA ASN A 23 -1.07 -5.28 11.41
C ASN A 23 -2.40 -4.80 10.78
N GLU A 24 -2.33 -3.67 10.07
CA GLU A 24 -3.46 -3.04 9.42
C GLU A 24 -3.07 -2.30 8.14
N TRP A 25 -4.01 -2.16 7.21
CA TRP A 25 -3.85 -1.36 6.02
C TRP A 25 -5.15 -0.62 5.68
N GLU A 26 -5.03 0.53 5.03
CA GLU A 26 -6.13 1.41 4.64
C GLU A 26 -5.95 1.93 3.21
N LEU A 27 -7.06 2.20 2.53
CA LEU A 27 -7.10 2.87 1.23
C LEU A 27 -8.12 4.02 1.27
N PRO A 28 -7.69 5.24 1.64
CA PRO A 28 -8.56 6.41 1.66
C PRO A 28 -9.12 6.72 0.27
N TYR A 29 -10.35 7.25 0.24
CA TYR A 29 -11.02 7.70 -0.99
C TYR A 29 -11.12 6.64 -2.10
N GLU A 30 -11.21 5.34 -1.76
CA GLU A 30 -11.32 4.25 -2.73
C GLU A 30 -12.39 4.51 -3.81
N ASN A 31 -13.53 5.08 -3.40
CA ASN A 31 -14.66 5.39 -4.29
C ASN A 31 -14.34 6.38 -5.42
N LEU A 32 -13.24 7.13 -5.32
CA LEU A 32 -12.79 8.09 -6.34
C LEU A 32 -11.71 7.51 -7.28
N LEU A 33 -11.20 6.30 -6.98
CA LEU A 33 -10.08 5.73 -7.71
C LEU A 33 -10.53 5.08 -9.01
N THR A 34 -9.90 5.51 -10.10
CA THR A 34 -10.09 4.96 -11.45
C THR A 34 -8.82 4.31 -12.00
N ARG A 35 -7.69 4.43 -11.29
CA ARG A 35 -6.39 3.83 -11.64
C ARG A 35 -5.52 3.59 -10.41
N LEU A 36 -4.68 2.57 -10.45
CA LEU A 36 -3.76 2.21 -9.36
C LEU A 36 -2.69 3.30 -9.10
N THR A 37 -2.24 4.01 -10.13
CA THR A 37 -1.21 5.07 -9.98
C THR A 37 -1.70 6.29 -9.17
N ALA A 38 -3.02 6.44 -8.98
CA ALA A 38 -3.61 7.46 -8.12
C ALA A 38 -3.94 6.95 -6.71
N ALA A 39 -3.81 5.64 -6.48
CA ALA A 39 -4.11 5.02 -5.20
C ALA A 39 -2.96 5.26 -4.22
N VAL A 40 -3.33 5.62 -2.99
CA VAL A 40 -2.39 5.78 -1.88
C VAL A 40 -2.85 4.83 -0.78
N PHE A 41 -2.07 3.77 -0.57
CA PHE A 41 -2.29 2.81 0.48
C PHE A 41 -1.52 3.26 1.71
N PHE A 42 -2.07 2.95 2.87
CA PHE A 42 -1.39 3.12 4.14
C PHE A 42 -1.33 1.78 4.85
N LEU A 43 -0.22 1.49 5.53
CA LEU A 43 -0.06 0.26 6.29
C LEU A 43 0.73 0.48 7.57
N GLU A 44 0.46 -0.36 8.55
CA GLU A 44 1.24 -0.48 9.79
C GLU A 44 1.85 -1.88 9.86
N THR A 45 3.16 -1.95 10.07
CA THR A 45 3.87 -3.22 10.17
C THR A 45 3.68 -3.81 11.57
N VAL A 46 3.69 -5.13 11.70
CA VAL A 46 3.70 -5.77 13.04
C VAL A 46 5.01 -5.47 13.76
N ASP A 47 6.12 -5.39 13.02
CA ASP A 47 7.45 -5.10 13.55
C ASP A 47 8.34 -4.49 12.44
N GLU A 48 9.26 -3.57 12.79
CA GLU A 48 10.15 -2.96 11.80
C GLU A 48 11.09 -3.99 11.13
N SER A 49 11.39 -5.12 11.77
CA SER A 49 12.17 -6.22 11.18
C SER A 49 11.46 -6.93 10.02
N LYS A 50 10.14 -6.76 9.88
CA LYS A 50 9.34 -7.34 8.78
C LYS A 50 9.29 -6.45 7.54
N LEU A 51 9.78 -5.21 7.63
CA LEU A 51 9.68 -4.24 6.54
C LEU A 51 10.36 -4.73 5.26
N GLU A 52 11.55 -5.32 5.35
CA GLU A 52 12.24 -5.84 4.16
C GLU A 52 11.42 -6.93 3.44
N GLU A 53 10.80 -7.82 4.21
CA GLU A 53 9.94 -8.88 3.68
C GLU A 53 8.67 -8.30 3.04
N ILE A 54 8.03 -7.33 3.69
CA ILE A 54 6.86 -6.61 3.15
C ILE A 54 7.20 -5.93 1.83
N TRP A 55 8.30 -5.19 1.77
CA TRP A 55 8.70 -4.48 0.55
C TRP A 55 9.06 -5.43 -0.57
N LYS A 56 9.71 -6.56 -0.27
CA LYS A 56 10.00 -7.60 -1.26
C LYS A 56 8.74 -8.23 -1.84
N GLU A 57 7.71 -8.45 -1.01
CA GLU A 57 6.43 -8.94 -1.50
C GLU A 57 5.72 -7.89 -2.37
N LEU A 58 5.68 -6.64 -1.93
CA LEU A 58 5.00 -5.55 -2.65
C LEU A 58 5.72 -5.13 -3.94
N ASP A 59 7.04 -5.35 -4.06
CA ASP A 59 7.82 -5.02 -5.26
C ASP A 59 7.43 -5.88 -6.48
N LYS A 60 6.69 -6.98 -6.25
CA LYS A 60 6.02 -7.75 -7.32
C LYS A 60 5.02 -6.92 -8.11
N HIS A 61 4.50 -5.84 -7.52
CA HIS A 61 3.66 -4.87 -8.20
C HIS A 61 4.54 -3.76 -8.79
N PRO A 62 4.35 -3.41 -10.07
CA PRO A 62 5.20 -2.45 -10.74
C PRO A 62 5.08 -1.07 -10.12
N ARG A 63 6.18 -0.31 -10.18
CA ARG A 63 6.26 1.10 -9.75
C ARG A 63 5.99 1.31 -8.26
N LEU A 64 6.30 0.31 -7.43
CA LEU A 64 6.26 0.45 -5.98
C LEU A 64 7.09 1.66 -5.52
N ALA A 65 6.47 2.52 -4.72
CA ALA A 65 7.08 3.56 -3.93
C ALA A 65 6.52 3.48 -2.51
N TYR A 66 7.37 3.65 -1.51
CA TYR A 66 6.94 3.67 -0.12
C TYR A 66 7.75 4.70 0.67
N ARG A 67 7.12 5.29 1.70
CA ARG A 67 7.73 6.26 2.60
C ARG A 67 7.01 6.28 3.95
N LYS A 68 7.66 6.79 5.00
CA LYS A 68 6.97 7.03 6.28
C LYS A 68 5.89 8.10 6.10
N ASN A 69 4.72 7.88 6.73
CA ASN A 69 3.58 8.79 6.74
C ASN A 69 3.73 9.81 7.89
N GLU A 70 4.71 10.71 7.76
CA GLU A 70 5.02 11.69 8.81
C GLU A 70 3.89 12.71 9.02
N GLU A 71 3.16 13.06 7.97
CA GLU A 71 2.10 14.07 8.03
C GLU A 71 0.82 13.58 8.72
N LYS A 72 0.54 12.27 8.71
CA LYS A 72 -0.67 11.63 9.29
C LYS A 72 -2.00 12.32 8.99
N LYS A 73 -2.11 13.01 7.84
CA LYS A 73 -3.30 13.78 7.44
C LYS A 73 -4.44 12.92 6.91
N LEU A 74 -4.11 11.82 6.23
CA LEU A 74 -5.10 10.96 5.54
C LEU A 74 -5.33 9.62 6.26
N SER A 75 -4.35 9.17 7.05
CA SER A 75 -4.37 7.93 7.82
C SER A 75 -3.42 8.10 9.00
N GLN A 76 -3.67 7.36 10.09
CA GLN A 76 -2.78 7.32 11.26
C GLN A 76 -1.68 6.26 11.15
N LEU A 77 -1.78 5.37 10.15
CA LEU A 77 -0.83 4.30 9.91
C LEU A 77 0.55 4.83 9.50
N GLU A 78 1.58 4.04 9.78
CA GLU A 78 2.97 4.48 9.76
C GLU A 78 3.57 4.65 8.38
N TRP A 79 3.16 3.82 7.42
CA TRP A 79 3.74 3.77 6.10
C TRP A 79 2.73 4.16 5.04
N ARG A 80 3.19 4.94 4.07
CA ARG A 80 2.47 5.28 2.85
C ARG A 80 3.09 4.50 1.69
N VAL A 81 2.25 3.81 0.93
CA VAL A 81 2.62 2.96 -0.19
C VAL A 81 1.84 3.36 -1.43
N GLU A 82 2.55 3.54 -2.54
CA GLU A 82 2.03 3.99 -3.81
C GLU A 82 2.62 3.14 -4.94
N PHE A 83 1.93 3.07 -6.07
CA PHE A 83 2.35 2.30 -7.24
C PHE A 83 2.52 3.20 -8.46
N ASN A 84 3.21 4.33 -8.24
CA ASN A 84 3.40 5.42 -9.19
C ASN A 84 4.85 5.89 -9.31
N LYS A 85 5.83 5.10 -8.84
CA LYS A 85 7.25 5.40 -9.00
C LYS A 85 7.59 5.70 -10.46
N ASN A 86 8.18 6.88 -10.69
CA ASN A 86 8.55 7.41 -12.01
C ASN A 86 7.36 7.52 -13.00
N PHE A 87 6.14 7.67 -12.49
CA PHE A 87 4.99 7.98 -13.32
C PHE A 87 4.90 9.49 -13.54
N GLU A 88 5.25 9.94 -14.74
CA GLU A 88 4.98 11.31 -15.19
C GLU A 88 3.50 11.41 -15.59
N LEU A 89 2.83 12.45 -15.09
CA LEU A 89 1.39 12.70 -15.22
C LEU A 89 1.01 13.29 -16.58
#